data_AF-A0A1I7GT09-F1
#
_entry.id   AF-A0A1I7GT09-F1
#
_cell.length_a   1.000
_cell.length_b   1.000
_cell.length_c   1.000
_cell.angle_alpha   90.00
_cell.angle_beta   90.00
_cell.angle_gamma   90.00
#
_symmetry.space_group_name_H-M   'P 1'
#
loop_
_entity.id
_entity.type
_entity.pdbx_description
1 polymer ?
#
loop_
_entity_poly.entity_id
_entity_poly.type
_entity_poly.pdbx_seq_one_letter_code
_entity_poly.pdbx_strand_id
1 'polypeptide(L)'
;MNVKHLWPLAIVVAGIGATAIGAAISHHYWSFFGLLLIISLASMLSGALLGFLFGVPRLNRNYDPREDYGRTTKYLPNTNLEDVSDWLTKIIIGITLTQLAKIPDYLQGIADYVTANSSCAGQDCHLAGPVIVSLLVYFFIAGFLSGYYYTRIFLPTLFSIMEENSILRAETAIWRKGGQILFSASGGSGLSSRFESLTGQEKAMLQRIREEGTLGRLSHDDSAALNVLLAKGVVESSPGKRSWRIIDEEVLRLLQED
;
A
#
# COMPACT_ATOMS: atom_id res chain seq x y z
N MET A 1 -10.62 -13.19 6.64
CA MET A 1 -11.04 -12.03 5.82
C MET A 1 -12.55 -11.86 5.97
N ASN A 2 -13.01 -10.69 6.43
CA ASN A 2 -14.45 -10.42 6.55
C ASN A 2 -15.14 -10.51 5.18
N VAL A 3 -16.34 -11.11 5.13
CA VAL A 3 -17.18 -11.26 3.92
C VAL A 3 -17.38 -9.92 3.18
N LYS A 4 -17.33 -8.80 3.92
CA LYS A 4 -17.46 -7.44 3.41
C LYS A 4 -16.38 -7.02 2.40
N HIS A 5 -15.25 -7.72 2.29
CA HIS A 5 -14.18 -7.37 1.34
C HIS A 5 -14.23 -8.19 0.03
N LEU A 6 -15.21 -9.08 -0.12
CA LEU A 6 -15.34 -9.96 -1.30
C LEU A 6 -16.22 -9.37 -2.40
N TRP A 7 -16.91 -8.25 -2.15
CA TRP A 7 -17.85 -7.67 -3.10
C TRP A 7 -17.24 -7.29 -4.47
N PRO A 8 -15.99 -6.77 -4.60
CA PRO A 8 -15.43 -6.46 -5.92
C PRO A 8 -15.13 -7.75 -6.70
N LEU A 9 -14.67 -8.78 -5.99
CA LEU A 9 -14.45 -10.11 -6.56
C LEU A 9 -15.77 -10.75 -6.99
N ALA A 10 -16.85 -10.54 -6.23
CA ALA A 10 -18.19 -10.99 -6.62
C ALA A 10 -18.68 -10.33 -7.92
N ILE A 11 -18.36 -9.06 -8.17
CA ILE A 11 -18.66 -8.40 -9.45
C ILE A 11 -17.90 -9.10 -10.58
N VAL A 12 -16.59 -9.29 -10.45
CA VAL A 12 -15.79 -9.98 -11.48
C VAL A 12 -16.32 -11.40 -11.75
N VAL A 13 -16.61 -12.16 -10.69
CA VAL A 13 -17.14 -13.52 -10.80
C VAL A 13 -18.53 -13.53 -11.44
N ALA A 14 -19.40 -12.57 -11.13
CA ALA A 14 -20.71 -12.45 -11.78
C ALA A 14 -20.57 -12.18 -13.29
N GLY A 15 -19.63 -11.33 -13.70
CA GLY A 15 -19.34 -11.07 -15.11
C GLY A 15 -18.82 -12.32 -15.85
N ILE A 16 -17.85 -13.01 -15.26
CA ILE A 16 -17.33 -14.27 -15.82
C ILE A 16 -18.45 -15.32 -15.88
N GLY A 17 -19.26 -15.44 -14.84
CA GLY A 17 -20.41 -16.35 -14.79
C GLY A 17 -21.43 -16.06 -15.88
N ALA A 18 -21.78 -14.78 -16.10
CA ALA A 18 -22.68 -14.38 -17.18
C ALA A 18 -22.13 -14.75 -18.56
N THR A 19 -20.83 -14.54 -18.80
CA THR A 19 -20.18 -14.96 -20.07
C THR A 19 -20.16 -16.47 -20.26
N ALA A 20 -19.92 -17.23 -19.18
CA ALA A 20 -19.89 -18.69 -19.22
C ALA A 20 -21.27 -19.31 -19.44
N ILE A 21 -22.32 -18.74 -18.83
CA ILE A 21 -23.71 -19.15 -19.05
C ILE A 21 -24.12 -18.89 -20.51
N GLY A 22 -23.75 -17.72 -21.06
CA GLY A 22 -23.97 -17.41 -22.47
C GLY A 22 -23.31 -18.43 -23.41
N ALA A 23 -22.08 -18.85 -23.12
CA ALA A 23 -21.37 -19.86 -23.91
C ALA A 23 -21.97 -21.28 -23.77
N ALA A 24 -22.49 -21.65 -22.59
CA ALA A 24 -23.11 -22.95 -22.35
C ALA A 24 -24.42 -23.14 -23.13
N ILE A 25 -25.12 -22.06 -23.45
CA ILE A 25 -26.36 -22.10 -24.25
C ILE A 25 -26.05 -22.31 -25.74
N SER A 26 -24.84 -21.97 -26.19
CA SER A 26 -24.44 -22.01 -27.60
C SER A 26 -23.22 -22.90 -27.82
N HIS A 27 -23.42 -24.23 -27.80
CA HIS A 27 -22.38 -25.26 -27.94
C HIS A 27 -21.47 -25.14 -29.18
N HIS A 28 -21.83 -24.33 -30.18
CA HIS A 28 -21.11 -24.20 -31.46
C HIS A 28 -19.97 -23.15 -31.45
N TYR A 29 -19.79 -22.35 -30.40
CA TYR A 29 -18.92 -21.15 -30.43
C TYR A 29 -17.85 -21.06 -29.33
N TRP A 30 -17.15 -22.17 -29.04
CA TRP A 30 -16.07 -22.21 -28.04
C TRP A 30 -14.90 -21.26 -28.35
N SER A 31 -14.52 -21.11 -29.63
CA SER A 31 -13.44 -20.20 -30.03
C SER A 31 -13.82 -18.73 -29.83
N PHE A 32 -15.08 -18.37 -30.06
CA PHE A 32 -15.59 -17.01 -29.85
C PHE A 32 -15.65 -16.68 -28.34
N PHE A 33 -16.06 -17.63 -27.51
CA PHE A 33 -16.02 -17.47 -26.05
C PHE A 33 -14.61 -17.20 -25.53
N GLY A 34 -13.60 -17.95 -26.00
CA GLY A 34 -12.20 -17.72 -25.62
C GLY A 34 -11.71 -16.31 -25.97
N LEU A 35 -12.09 -15.80 -27.14
CA LEU A 35 -11.79 -14.43 -27.56
C LEU A 35 -12.45 -13.38 -26.65
N LEU A 36 -13.75 -13.54 -26.36
CA LEU A 36 -14.48 -12.64 -25.45
C LEU A 36 -13.87 -12.61 -24.05
N LEU A 37 -13.41 -13.77 -23.55
CA LEU A 37 -12.79 -13.88 -22.23
C LEU A 37 -11.42 -13.18 -22.20
N ILE A 38 -10.59 -13.34 -23.23
CA ILE A 38 -9.29 -12.66 -23.32
C ILE A 38 -9.47 -11.14 -23.38
N ILE A 39 -10.40 -10.65 -24.21
CA ILE A 39 -10.69 -9.21 -24.33
C ILE A 39 -11.21 -8.65 -23.00
N SER A 40 -12.10 -9.40 -22.33
CA SER A 40 -12.62 -9.06 -21.00
C SER A 40 -11.50 -8.97 -19.96
N LEU A 41 -10.59 -9.94 -19.91
CA LEU A 41 -9.44 -9.93 -19.01
C LEU A 41 -8.47 -8.78 -19.31
N ALA A 42 -8.18 -8.50 -20.59
CA ALA A 42 -7.32 -7.39 -20.99
C ALA A 42 -7.91 -6.04 -20.55
N SER A 43 -9.23 -5.87 -20.75
CA SER A 43 -9.97 -4.70 -20.28
C SER A 43 -9.93 -4.57 -18.75
N MET A 44 -10.15 -5.69 -18.04
CA MET A 44 -10.08 -5.75 -16.58
C MET A 44 -8.69 -5.38 -16.05
N LEU A 45 -7.61 -5.89 -16.64
CA LEU A 45 -6.24 -5.56 -16.24
C LEU A 45 -5.93 -4.08 -16.48
N SER A 46 -6.38 -3.54 -17.61
CA SER A 46 -6.24 -2.12 -17.92
C SER A 46 -6.96 -1.24 -16.90
N GLY A 47 -8.21 -1.59 -16.57
CA GLY A 47 -8.98 -0.93 -15.52
C GLY A 47 -8.32 -1.06 -14.15
N ALA A 48 -7.90 -2.26 -13.77
CA ALA A 48 -7.26 -2.54 -12.48
C ALA A 48 -5.94 -1.80 -12.28
N LEU A 49 -5.14 -1.65 -13.35
CA LEU A 49 -3.92 -0.85 -13.32
C LEU A 49 -4.23 0.62 -13.02
N LEU A 50 -5.23 1.19 -13.69
CA LEU A 50 -5.68 2.56 -13.40
C LEU A 50 -6.21 2.67 -11.98
N GLY A 51 -7.08 1.75 -11.56
CA GLY A 51 -7.61 1.71 -10.20
C GLY A 51 -6.51 1.63 -9.14
N PHE A 52 -5.48 0.82 -9.38
CA PHE A 52 -4.29 0.74 -8.54
C PHE A 52 -3.60 2.11 -8.41
N LEU A 53 -3.31 2.78 -9.53
CA LEU A 53 -2.66 4.10 -9.53
C LEU A 53 -3.44 5.14 -8.70
N PHE A 54 -4.76 5.13 -8.81
CA PHE A 54 -5.62 6.03 -8.02
C PHE A 54 -5.78 5.60 -6.55
N GLY A 55 -5.59 4.31 -6.26
CA GLY A 55 -5.74 3.75 -4.92
C GLY A 55 -4.50 3.85 -4.03
N VAL A 56 -3.33 4.17 -4.58
CA VAL A 56 -2.07 4.26 -3.81
C VAL A 56 -2.21 5.31 -2.70
N PRO A 57 -2.01 4.93 -1.42
CA PRO A 57 -2.09 5.85 -0.29
C PRO A 57 -0.93 6.85 -0.30
N ARG A 58 -1.19 8.06 0.20
CA ARG A 58 -0.16 9.10 0.33
C ARG A 58 0.42 9.08 1.74
N LEU A 59 1.74 9.24 1.84
CA LEU A 59 2.41 9.38 3.13
C LEU A 59 2.05 10.73 3.75
N ASN A 60 1.50 10.72 4.95
CA ASN A 60 1.31 11.93 5.74
C ASN A 60 2.67 12.41 6.25
N ARG A 61 3.21 13.47 5.62
CA ARG A 61 4.50 14.05 6.01
C ARG A 61 4.48 14.69 7.40
N ASN A 62 3.29 15.04 7.89
CA ASN A 62 3.07 15.69 9.18
C ASN A 62 2.66 14.69 10.27
N TYR A 63 2.65 13.37 9.98
CA TYR A 63 2.31 12.36 10.98
C TYR A 63 3.37 12.33 12.08
N ASP A 64 2.94 12.63 13.32
CA ASP A 64 3.72 12.43 14.53
C ASP A 64 3.13 11.25 15.32
N PRO A 65 3.89 10.15 15.51
CA PRO A 65 3.42 8.98 16.22
C PRO A 65 3.09 9.22 17.70
N ARG A 66 3.40 10.36 18.32
CA ARG A 66 3.13 10.62 19.75
C ARG A 66 2.06 11.67 20.04
N GLU A 67 1.91 12.69 19.18
CA GLU A 67 0.83 13.69 19.34
C GLU A 67 -0.52 13.16 18.85
N ASP A 68 -0.48 12.25 17.87
CA ASP A 68 -1.65 11.78 17.15
C ASP A 68 -1.91 10.28 17.30
N TYR A 69 -1.58 9.70 18.46
CA TYR A 69 -1.98 8.32 18.78
C TYR A 69 -3.51 8.18 18.65
N GLY A 70 -3.96 7.62 17.52
CA GLY A 70 -5.37 7.46 17.16
C GLY A 70 -6.07 8.69 16.54
N ARG A 71 -5.38 9.81 16.31
CA ARG A 71 -5.97 11.04 15.73
C ARG A 71 -5.63 11.28 14.26
N THR A 72 -4.39 11.01 13.84
CA THR A 72 -3.99 11.09 12.42
C THR A 72 -3.40 9.76 11.98
N THR A 73 -3.74 9.32 10.78
CA THR A 73 -3.16 8.10 10.21
C THR A 73 -1.88 8.43 9.44
N LYS A 74 -0.85 7.60 9.60
CA LYS A 74 0.42 7.73 8.88
C LYS A 74 0.25 7.71 7.36
N TYR A 75 -0.69 6.89 6.91
CA TYR A 75 -1.12 6.81 5.52
C TYR A 75 -2.46 7.51 5.41
N LEU A 76 -2.51 8.58 4.62
CA LEU A 76 -3.75 9.29 4.31
C LEU A 76 -4.41 8.60 3.12
N PRO A 77 -5.75 8.47 3.13
CA PRO A 77 -6.48 8.12 1.93
C PRO A 77 -6.20 9.17 0.84
N ASN A 78 -6.05 8.69 -0.39
CA ASN A 78 -5.76 9.57 -1.53
C ASN A 78 -7.01 10.38 -1.92
N THR A 79 -6.89 11.71 -1.99
CA THR A 79 -7.96 12.62 -2.48
C THR A 79 -8.05 12.64 -4.00
N ASN A 80 -7.15 11.96 -4.72
CA ASN A 80 -7.14 11.95 -6.19
C ASN A 80 -8.51 11.67 -6.82
N LEU A 81 -9.32 10.75 -6.28
CA LEU A 81 -10.66 10.50 -6.84
C LEU A 81 -11.67 11.60 -6.52
N GLU A 82 -11.52 12.30 -5.41
CA GLU A 82 -12.34 13.46 -5.09
C GLU A 82 -12.03 14.59 -6.07
N ASP A 83 -10.73 14.89 -6.26
CA ASP A 83 -10.25 15.89 -7.20
C ASP A 83 -10.65 15.55 -8.66
N VAL A 84 -10.48 14.29 -9.07
CA VAL A 84 -10.87 13.81 -10.40
C VAL A 84 -12.39 13.75 -10.55
N SER A 85 -13.17 13.42 -9.53
CA SER A 85 -14.63 13.45 -9.59
C SER A 85 -15.15 14.88 -9.79
N ASP A 86 -14.54 15.84 -9.11
CA ASP A 86 -14.89 17.25 -9.24
C ASP A 86 -14.50 17.80 -10.62
N TRP A 87 -13.41 17.30 -11.21
CA TRP A 87 -13.04 17.61 -12.59
C TRP A 87 -13.90 16.86 -13.62
N LEU A 88 -14.24 15.60 -13.37
CA LEU A 88 -15.04 14.75 -14.24
C LEU A 88 -16.47 15.29 -14.36
N THR A 89 -17.07 15.75 -13.27
CA THR A 89 -18.39 16.38 -13.32
C THR A 89 -18.38 17.67 -14.15
N LYS A 90 -17.33 18.50 -14.02
CA LYS A 90 -17.12 19.68 -14.87
C LYS A 90 -16.90 19.31 -16.34
N ILE A 91 -16.15 18.23 -16.60
CA ILE A 91 -15.94 17.67 -17.94
C ILE A 91 -17.24 17.14 -18.53
N ILE A 92 -18.06 16.40 -17.77
CA ILE A 92 -19.34 15.87 -18.27
C ILE A 92 -20.22 17.05 -18.66
N ILE A 93 -20.39 18.03 -17.78
CA ILE A 93 -21.16 19.25 -18.07
C ILE A 93 -20.57 19.99 -19.30
N GLY A 94 -19.25 20.09 -19.42
CA GLY A 94 -18.59 20.81 -20.52
C GLY A 94 -18.50 20.06 -21.86
N ILE A 95 -18.36 18.73 -21.86
CA ILE A 95 -18.22 17.89 -23.05
C ILE A 95 -19.60 17.50 -23.61
N THR A 96 -20.66 17.45 -22.79
CA THR A 96 -22.05 17.39 -23.29
C THR A 96 -22.36 18.57 -24.22
N LEU A 97 -21.64 19.70 -24.10
CA LEU A 97 -21.78 20.87 -24.97
C LEU A 97 -20.94 20.82 -26.26
N THR A 98 -19.98 19.89 -26.45
CA THR A 98 -19.07 19.99 -27.61
C THR A 98 -18.69 18.69 -28.33
N GLN A 99 -18.32 17.56 -27.68
CA GLN A 99 -17.72 16.41 -28.42
C GLN A 99 -17.92 15.00 -27.81
N LEU A 100 -18.84 14.79 -26.85
CA LEU A 100 -19.02 13.44 -26.23
C LEU A 100 -19.45 12.34 -27.23
N ALA A 101 -19.90 12.73 -28.42
CA ALA A 101 -20.44 11.83 -29.44
C ALA A 101 -19.42 10.86 -30.07
N LYS A 102 -18.10 11.07 -29.94
CA LYS A 102 -17.09 10.23 -30.60
C LYS A 102 -16.68 8.98 -29.83
N ILE A 103 -16.95 8.91 -28.52
CA ILE A 103 -16.57 7.75 -27.69
C ILE A 103 -17.31 6.46 -28.14
N PRO A 104 -18.63 6.50 -28.40
CA PRO A 104 -19.35 5.37 -28.97
C PRO A 104 -18.73 4.88 -30.28
N ASP A 105 -18.31 5.78 -31.17
CA ASP A 105 -17.72 5.40 -32.47
C ASP A 105 -16.41 4.62 -32.32
N TYR A 106 -15.55 5.00 -31.37
CA TYR A 106 -14.32 4.24 -31.09
C TYR A 106 -14.60 2.87 -30.47
N LEU A 107 -15.56 2.80 -29.54
CA LEU A 107 -15.98 1.52 -28.93
C LEU A 107 -16.58 0.60 -29.99
N GLN A 108 -17.40 1.15 -30.88
CA GLN A 108 -17.97 0.42 -32.00
C GLN A 108 -16.88 -0.05 -32.96
N GLY A 109 -15.90 0.80 -33.28
CA GLY A 109 -14.76 0.40 -34.14
C GLY A 109 -13.94 -0.75 -33.57
N ILE A 110 -13.76 -0.83 -32.24
CA ILE A 110 -13.13 -1.99 -31.59
C ILE A 110 -14.01 -3.23 -31.76
N ALA A 111 -15.31 -3.12 -31.53
CA ALA A 111 -16.23 -4.23 -31.69
C ALA A 111 -16.29 -4.72 -33.15
N ASP A 112 -16.34 -3.81 -34.11
CA ASP A 112 -16.33 -4.10 -35.54
C ASP A 112 -15.04 -4.82 -35.93
N TYR A 113 -13.88 -4.35 -35.46
CA TYR A 113 -12.59 -5.01 -35.70
C TYR A 113 -12.56 -6.45 -35.14
N VAL A 114 -13.08 -6.65 -33.93
CA VAL A 114 -13.13 -7.98 -33.29
C VAL A 114 -14.09 -8.91 -34.05
N THR A 115 -15.28 -8.42 -34.44
CA THR A 115 -16.26 -9.22 -35.19
C THR A 115 -15.76 -9.58 -36.58
N ALA A 116 -15.15 -8.63 -37.31
CA ALA A 116 -14.62 -8.84 -38.66
C ALA A 116 -13.48 -9.86 -38.73
N ASN A 117 -12.73 -10.03 -37.63
CA ASN A 117 -11.64 -11.01 -37.51
C ASN A 117 -12.06 -12.28 -36.75
N SER A 118 -13.35 -12.46 -36.48
CA SER A 118 -13.89 -13.64 -35.80
C SER A 118 -14.73 -14.48 -36.76
N SER A 119 -14.84 -15.78 -36.50
CA SER A 119 -15.67 -16.73 -37.27
C SER A 119 -17.19 -16.53 -37.09
N CYS A 120 -17.61 -15.31 -36.78
CA CYS A 120 -18.99 -14.93 -36.50
C CYS A 120 -19.79 -14.97 -37.81
N ALA A 121 -20.66 -15.97 -37.97
CA ALA A 121 -21.49 -16.15 -39.16
C ALA A 121 -22.97 -16.28 -38.77
N GLY A 122 -23.86 -15.57 -39.49
CA GLY A 122 -25.32 -15.63 -39.29
C GLY A 122 -25.93 -14.43 -38.56
N GLN A 123 -27.23 -14.53 -38.21
CA GLN A 123 -28.01 -13.46 -37.57
C GLN A 123 -27.50 -13.05 -36.18
N ASP A 124 -26.80 -13.95 -35.48
CA ASP A 124 -26.24 -13.71 -34.14
C ASP A 124 -25.11 -12.66 -34.16
N CYS A 125 -24.53 -12.36 -35.33
CA CYS A 125 -23.45 -11.40 -35.45
C CYS A 125 -23.88 -9.95 -35.21
N HIS A 126 -25.17 -9.63 -35.40
CA HIS A 126 -25.71 -8.32 -35.06
C HIS A 126 -25.70 -8.03 -33.56
N LEU A 127 -25.78 -9.06 -32.71
CA LEU A 127 -25.70 -8.92 -31.26
C LEU A 127 -24.26 -8.96 -30.73
N ALA A 128 -23.32 -9.52 -31.49
CA ALA A 128 -21.92 -9.66 -31.07
C ALA A 128 -21.27 -8.30 -30.76
N GLY A 129 -21.49 -7.29 -31.60
CA GLY A 129 -20.93 -5.96 -31.41
C GLY A 129 -21.32 -5.31 -30.07
N PRO A 130 -22.62 -5.12 -29.80
CA PRO A 130 -23.09 -4.58 -28.51
C PRO A 130 -22.62 -5.39 -27.29
N VAL A 131 -22.53 -6.72 -27.41
CA VAL A 131 -22.02 -7.59 -26.33
C VAL A 131 -20.54 -7.34 -26.06
N ILE A 132 -19.71 -7.23 -27.10
CA ILE A 132 -18.28 -6.92 -26.97
C ILE A 132 -18.08 -5.56 -26.29
N VAL A 133 -18.80 -4.52 -26.73
CA VAL A 133 -18.73 -3.20 -26.11
C VAL A 133 -19.15 -3.25 -24.64
N SER A 134 -20.26 -3.94 -24.34
CA SER A 134 -20.76 -4.09 -22.97
C SER A 134 -19.75 -4.80 -22.07
N LEU A 135 -19.12 -5.87 -22.56
CA LEU A 135 -18.08 -6.59 -21.81
C LEU A 135 -16.84 -5.74 -21.58
N LEU A 136 -16.37 -5.02 -22.60
CA LEU A 136 -15.24 -4.10 -22.48
C LEU A 136 -15.49 -3.08 -21.38
N VAL A 137 -16.62 -2.38 -21.42
CA VAL A 137 -16.99 -1.36 -20.43
C VAL A 137 -17.17 -1.98 -19.05
N TYR A 138 -17.88 -3.10 -18.95
CA TYR A 138 -18.13 -3.79 -17.69
C TYR A 138 -16.83 -4.22 -17.01
N PHE A 139 -15.96 -4.95 -17.71
CA PHE A 139 -14.73 -5.47 -17.13
C PHE A 139 -13.72 -4.36 -16.86
N PHE A 140 -13.70 -3.29 -17.66
CA PHE A 140 -12.89 -2.10 -17.37
C PHE A 140 -13.29 -1.47 -16.03
N ILE A 141 -14.59 -1.21 -15.84
CA ILE A 141 -15.12 -0.60 -14.60
C ILE A 141 -14.93 -1.56 -13.42
N ALA A 142 -15.22 -2.84 -13.58
CA ALA A 142 -15.03 -3.85 -12.54
C ALA A 142 -13.56 -3.99 -12.13
N GLY A 143 -12.65 -3.99 -13.10
CA GLY A 143 -11.20 -3.98 -12.88
C GLY A 143 -10.77 -2.73 -12.12
N PHE A 144 -11.20 -1.55 -12.58
CA PHE A 144 -10.91 -0.28 -11.93
C PHE A 144 -11.37 -0.24 -10.47
N LEU A 145 -12.64 -0.56 -10.21
CA LEU A 145 -13.20 -0.57 -8.87
C LEU A 145 -12.49 -1.59 -7.97
N SER A 146 -12.19 -2.78 -8.49
CA SER A 146 -11.47 -3.81 -7.74
C SER A 146 -10.04 -3.38 -7.41
N GLY A 147 -9.27 -2.93 -8.40
CA GLY A 147 -7.90 -2.46 -8.21
C GLY A 147 -7.84 -1.29 -7.24
N TYR A 148 -8.74 -0.33 -7.37
CA TYR A 148 -8.86 0.81 -6.46
C TYR A 148 -9.20 0.38 -5.02
N TYR A 149 -10.25 -0.43 -4.85
CA TYR A 149 -10.72 -0.87 -3.54
C TYR A 149 -9.66 -1.69 -2.80
N TYR A 150 -9.05 -2.67 -3.48
CA TYR A 150 -8.01 -3.50 -2.87
C TYR A 150 -6.76 -2.69 -2.53
N THR A 151 -6.31 -1.80 -3.42
CA THR A 151 -5.15 -0.94 -3.14
C THR A 151 -5.41 -0.03 -1.94
N ARG A 152 -6.61 0.58 -1.86
CA ARG A 152 -6.96 1.51 -0.78
C ARG A 152 -7.02 0.84 0.59
N ILE A 153 -7.38 -0.44 0.68
CA ILE A 153 -7.48 -1.18 1.95
C ILE A 153 -6.19 -1.90 2.31
N PHE A 154 -5.58 -2.58 1.34
CA PHE A 154 -4.46 -3.48 1.58
C PHE A 154 -3.13 -2.74 1.72
N LEU A 155 -2.86 -1.74 0.87
CA LEU A 155 -1.54 -1.10 0.81
C LEU A 155 -1.15 -0.35 2.10
N PRO A 156 -2.05 0.43 2.75
CA PRO A 156 -1.73 1.07 4.03
C PRO A 156 -1.33 0.07 5.11
N THR A 157 -2.08 -1.03 5.20
CA THR A 157 -1.85 -2.12 6.16
C THR A 157 -0.53 -2.84 5.85
N LEU A 158 -0.26 -3.10 4.57
CA LEU A 158 0.99 -3.74 4.16
C LEU A 158 2.19 -2.87 4.51
N PHE A 159 2.13 -1.57 4.22
CA PHE A 159 3.22 -0.66 4.54
C PHE A 159 3.44 -0.48 6.05
N SER A 160 2.38 -0.44 6.87
CA SER A 160 2.54 -0.39 8.32
C SER A 160 3.19 -1.66 8.87
N ILE A 161 2.78 -2.83 8.38
CA ILE A 161 3.36 -4.12 8.79
C ILE A 161 4.83 -4.22 8.35
N MET A 162 5.15 -3.81 7.12
CA MET A 162 6.53 -3.82 6.61
C MET A 162 7.43 -2.91 7.42
N GLU A 163 6.94 -1.72 7.77
CA GLU A 163 7.64 -0.77 8.60
C GLU A 163 7.91 -1.32 10.01
N GLU A 164 6.89 -1.83 10.70
CA GLU A 164 7.04 -2.43 12.02
C GLU A 164 8.05 -3.58 12.01
N ASN A 165 7.94 -4.47 11.01
CA ASN A 165 8.89 -5.56 10.83
C ASN A 165 10.33 -5.10 10.59
N SER A 166 10.53 -3.95 9.92
CA SER A 166 11.87 -3.40 9.70
C SER A 166 12.52 -2.94 11.01
N ILE A 167 11.74 -2.29 11.88
CA ILE A 167 12.19 -1.84 13.20
C ILE A 167 12.52 -3.04 14.10
N LEU A 168 11.64 -4.06 14.12
CA LEU A 168 11.86 -5.29 14.89
C LEU A 168 13.14 -6.03 14.45
N ARG A 169 13.42 -6.07 13.15
CA ARG A 169 14.67 -6.67 12.62
C ARG A 169 15.91 -5.90 13.06
N ALA A 170 15.85 -4.57 13.03
CA ALA A 170 16.94 -3.73 13.53
C ALA A 170 17.14 -3.92 15.04
N GLU A 171 16.05 -3.94 15.82
CA GLU A 171 16.08 -4.18 17.27
C GLU A 171 16.72 -5.54 17.61
N THR A 172 16.27 -6.63 16.97
CA THR A 172 16.85 -7.96 17.20
C THR A 172 18.32 -8.05 16.79
N ALA A 173 18.76 -7.30 15.78
CA ALA A 173 20.16 -7.21 15.40
C ALA A 173 21.00 -6.49 16.47
N ILE A 174 20.49 -5.41 17.05
CA ILE A 174 21.12 -4.69 18.16
C ILE A 174 21.22 -5.59 19.39
N TRP A 175 20.13 -6.25 19.80
CA TRP A 175 20.14 -7.20 20.91
C TRP A 175 21.14 -8.33 20.71
N ARG A 176 21.21 -8.90 19.50
CA ARG A 176 22.18 -9.96 19.17
C ARG A 176 23.62 -9.47 19.30
N LYS A 177 23.94 -8.28 18.77
CA LYS A 177 25.28 -7.68 18.89
C LYS A 177 25.64 -7.37 20.35
N GLY A 178 24.72 -6.78 21.11
CA GLY A 178 24.94 -6.52 22.54
C GLY A 178 25.21 -7.79 23.34
N GLY A 179 24.46 -8.87 23.06
CA GLY A 179 24.70 -10.19 23.67
C GLY A 179 26.06 -10.79 23.32
N GLN A 180 26.52 -10.64 22.07
CA GLN A 180 27.86 -11.06 21.66
C GLN A 180 28.96 -10.28 22.38
N ILE A 181 28.78 -8.96 22.53
CA ILE A 181 29.74 -8.11 23.25
C ILE A 181 29.80 -8.54 24.72
N LEU A 182 28.65 -8.72 25.38
CA LEU A 182 28.56 -9.22 26.76
C LEU A 182 29.26 -10.57 26.94
N PHE A 183 29.02 -11.50 26.01
CA PHE A 183 29.66 -12.81 26.04
C PHE A 183 31.18 -12.72 25.87
N SER A 184 31.66 -11.87 24.95
CA SER A 184 33.10 -11.65 24.77
C SER A 184 33.75 -10.93 25.96
N ALA A 185 32.99 -10.11 26.69
CA ALA A 185 33.45 -9.35 27.85
C ALA A 185 33.37 -10.13 29.17
N SER A 186 32.90 -11.39 29.17
CA SER A 186 32.63 -12.17 30.39
C SER A 186 33.87 -12.57 31.22
N GLY A 187 35.02 -11.94 30.98
CA GLY A 187 36.23 -12.03 31.82
C GLY A 187 36.47 -10.80 32.71
N GLY A 188 35.71 -9.71 32.57
CA GLY A 188 35.88 -8.47 33.33
C GLY A 188 34.79 -8.28 34.40
N SER A 189 35.18 -8.21 35.68
CA SER A 189 34.27 -7.92 36.79
C SER A 189 34.13 -6.40 37.01
N GLY A 190 32.92 -5.86 36.82
CA GLY A 190 32.47 -4.57 37.40
C GLY A 190 32.45 -3.35 36.48
N LEU A 191 31.40 -2.52 36.63
CA LEU A 191 31.13 -1.16 36.12
C LEU A 191 31.32 -0.88 34.59
N SER A 192 32.49 -1.16 34.00
CA SER A 192 32.76 -0.94 32.56
C SER A 192 31.90 -1.81 31.63
N SER A 193 31.45 -2.96 32.13
CA SER A 193 30.78 -3.99 31.31
C SER A 193 29.45 -3.54 30.71
N ARG A 194 28.71 -2.64 31.37
CA ARG A 194 27.41 -2.19 30.88
C ARG A 194 27.53 -1.20 29.73
N PHE A 195 28.43 -0.21 29.85
CA PHE A 195 28.72 0.74 28.76
C PHE A 195 29.48 0.07 27.60
N GLU A 196 30.37 -0.88 27.89
CA GLU A 196 31.01 -1.71 26.87
C GLU A 196 30.00 -2.58 26.12
N SER A 197 28.94 -3.07 26.79
CA SER A 197 27.88 -3.86 26.15
C SER A 197 26.98 -3.09 25.17
N LEU A 198 27.05 -1.75 25.18
CA LEU A 198 26.28 -0.93 24.26
C LEU A 198 26.89 -1.01 22.86
N THR A 199 26.04 -1.27 21.88
CA THR A 199 26.43 -1.25 20.48
C THR A 199 26.74 0.16 20.02
N GLY A 200 27.52 0.31 18.94
CA GLY A 200 27.81 1.63 18.36
C GLY A 200 26.56 2.42 17.97
N GLN A 201 25.48 1.73 17.57
CA GLN A 201 24.18 2.38 17.28
C GLN A 201 23.53 2.95 18.54
N GLU A 202 23.58 2.24 19.66
CA GLU A 202 23.08 2.72 20.94
C GLU A 202 23.90 3.91 21.45
N LYS A 203 25.23 3.86 21.35
CA LYS A 203 26.11 4.97 21.76
C LYS A 203 25.87 6.23 20.92
N ALA A 204 25.75 6.10 19.60
CA ALA A 204 25.42 7.22 18.71
C ALA A 204 24.04 7.82 19.04
N MET A 205 23.06 6.97 19.39
CA MET A 205 21.73 7.40 19.79
C MET A 205 21.77 8.19 21.11
N LEU A 206 22.55 7.73 22.09
CA LEU A 206 22.76 8.42 23.37
C LEU A 206 23.45 9.77 23.19
N GLN A 207 24.43 9.86 22.30
CA GLN A 207 25.09 11.14 21.96
C GLN A 207 24.08 12.15 21.38
N ARG A 208 23.22 11.73 20.44
CA ARG A 208 22.15 12.61 19.92
C ARG A 208 21.17 13.06 21.00
N ILE A 209 20.75 12.15 21.89
CA ILE A 209 19.85 12.50 23.00
C ILE A 209 20.50 13.56 23.91
N ARG A 210 21.81 13.43 24.17
CA ARG A 210 22.56 14.38 24.98
C ARG A 210 22.65 15.76 24.31
N GLU A 211 22.91 15.81 23.01
CA GLU A 211 23.13 17.06 22.26
C GLU A 211 21.84 17.82 22.02
N GLU A 212 20.79 17.14 21.55
CA GLU A 212 19.56 17.79 21.11
C GLU A 212 18.51 17.84 22.22
N GLY A 213 18.52 16.89 23.16
CA GLY A 213 17.51 16.71 24.20
C GLY A 213 16.14 16.29 23.66
N THR A 214 15.70 16.90 22.56
CA THR A 214 14.52 16.58 21.78
C THR A 214 14.87 15.97 20.44
N LEU A 215 14.38 14.76 20.17
CA LEU A 215 14.64 14.10 18.90
C LEU A 215 13.62 14.49 17.83
N GLY A 216 14.11 14.76 16.63
CA GLY A 216 13.30 15.02 15.45
C GLY A 216 12.61 13.76 14.88
N ARG A 217 12.48 13.71 13.56
CA ARG A 217 12.00 12.50 12.86
C ARG A 217 13.10 11.44 12.91
N LEU A 218 12.81 10.30 13.53
CA LEU A 218 13.77 9.19 13.68
C LEU A 218 13.79 8.30 12.43
N SER A 219 14.97 7.82 12.05
CA SER A 219 15.13 6.70 11.13
C SER A 219 14.62 5.40 11.77
N HIS A 220 14.43 4.33 10.98
CA HIS A 220 14.10 3.01 11.51
C HIS A 220 15.20 2.48 12.44
N ASP A 221 16.46 2.69 12.07
CA ASP A 221 17.61 2.27 12.88
C ASP A 221 17.71 3.05 14.19
N ASP A 222 17.46 4.37 14.15
CA ASP A 222 17.44 5.22 15.33
C ASP A 222 16.28 4.84 16.26
N SER A 223 15.12 4.52 15.68
CA SER A 223 13.94 4.06 16.43
C SER A 223 14.20 2.72 17.10
N ALA A 224 14.89 1.80 16.42
CA ALA A 224 15.29 0.52 16.98
C ALA A 224 16.31 0.70 18.13
N ALA A 225 17.35 1.51 17.95
CA ALA A 225 18.34 1.80 18.99
C ALA A 225 17.68 2.42 20.23
N LEU A 226 16.75 3.35 20.03
CA LEU A 226 16.00 3.98 21.11
C LEU A 226 15.10 3.00 21.86
N ASN A 227 14.38 2.12 21.15
CA ASN A 227 13.57 1.07 21.76
C ASN A 227 14.42 0.12 22.63
N VAL A 228 15.60 -0.25 22.15
CA VAL A 228 16.53 -1.09 22.93
C VAL A 228 17.02 -0.35 24.18
N LEU A 229 17.40 0.94 24.06
CA LEU A 229 17.84 1.75 25.20
C LEU A 229 16.75 1.94 26.26
N LEU A 230 15.49 2.10 25.83
CA LEU A 230 14.32 2.13 26.70
C LEU A 230 14.14 0.79 27.43
N ALA A 231 14.20 -0.32 26.69
CA ALA A 231 14.07 -1.66 27.25
C ALA A 231 15.21 -2.01 28.22
N LYS A 232 16.42 -1.49 27.99
CA LYS A 232 17.56 -1.60 28.90
C LYS A 232 17.46 -0.67 30.13
N GLY A 233 16.50 0.25 30.15
CA GLY A 233 16.33 1.24 31.22
C GLY A 233 17.43 2.30 31.27
N VAL A 234 18.07 2.59 30.13
CA VAL A 234 19.14 3.60 30.04
C VAL A 234 18.56 4.99 29.77
N VAL A 235 17.46 5.04 29.02
CA VAL A 235 16.78 6.25 28.60
C VAL A 235 15.32 6.18 29.04
N GLU A 236 14.75 7.30 29.44
CA GLU A 236 13.32 7.46 29.71
C GLU A 236 12.74 8.60 28.85
N SER A 237 11.46 8.45 28.48
CA SER A 237 10.71 9.52 27.81
C SER A 237 10.19 10.51 28.85
N SER A 238 10.48 11.80 28.67
CA SER A 238 9.86 12.82 29.52
C SER A 238 8.37 12.97 29.17
N PRO A 239 7.46 13.10 30.15
CA PRO A 239 6.04 13.27 29.88
C PRO A 239 5.78 14.57 29.09
N GLY A 240 5.16 14.43 27.91
CA GLY A 240 4.58 15.55 27.15
C GLY A 240 5.42 16.20 26.04
N LYS A 241 6.66 15.75 25.76
CA LYS A 241 7.46 16.24 24.62
C LYS A 241 8.33 15.13 24.01
N ARG A 242 8.84 15.34 22.77
CA ARG A 242 9.90 14.51 22.13
C ARG A 242 11.24 14.55 22.86
N SER A 243 11.24 14.87 24.16
CA SER A 243 12.44 15.00 24.98
C SER A 243 12.75 13.69 25.69
N TRP A 244 14.00 13.30 25.59
CA TRP A 244 14.52 12.04 26.11
C TRP A 244 15.60 12.35 27.13
N ARG A 245 15.60 11.59 28.22
CA ARG A 245 16.59 11.77 29.28
C ARG A 245 17.32 10.46 29.51
N ILE A 246 18.64 10.54 29.52
CA ILE A 246 19.49 9.45 29.99
C ILE A 246 19.35 9.41 31.52
N ILE A 247 18.84 8.30 32.03
CA ILE A 247 18.61 8.09 33.48
C ILE A 247 19.74 7.29 34.13
N ASP A 248 20.49 6.54 33.35
CA ASP A 248 21.65 5.79 33.83
C ASP A 248 22.82 6.76 34.04
N GLU A 249 23.10 7.09 35.31
CA GLU A 249 24.18 8.00 35.70
C GLU A 249 25.57 7.49 35.30
N GLU A 250 25.76 6.17 35.23
CA GLU A 250 27.03 5.54 34.87
C GLU A 250 27.30 5.70 33.38
N VAL A 251 26.31 5.41 32.54
CA VAL A 251 26.37 5.65 31.10
C VAL A 251 26.56 7.15 30.81
N LEU A 252 25.91 8.02 31.57
CA LEU A 252 26.04 9.47 31.40
C LEU A 252 27.45 9.97 31.71
N ARG A 253 28.10 9.45 32.76
CA ARG A 253 29.49 9.80 33.12
C ARG A 253 30.48 9.35 32.05
N LEU A 254 30.37 8.10 31.59
CA LEU A 254 31.29 7.56 30.57
C LEU A 254 31.13 8.27 29.21
N LEU A 255 29.91 8.68 28.85
CA LEU A 255 29.72 9.53 27.68
C LEU A 255 30.42 10.89 27.76
N GLN A 256 30.70 11.42 28.96
CA GLN A 256 31.42 12.68 29.14
C GLN A 256 32.94 12.54 28.99
N GLU A 257 33.46 11.33 29.13
CA GLU A 257 34.88 11.01 29.03
C GLU A 257 35.32 10.61 27.60
N ASP A 258 34.37 10.11 26.79
CA ASP A 258 34.49 9.85 25.34
C ASP A 258 34.24 11.10 24.46
#